data_AF-A0A5C6UN39-F1
#
_entry.id   AF-A0A5C6UN39-F1
#
_cell.length_a   1.000
_cell.length_b   1.000
_cell.length_c   1.000
_cell.angle_alpha   90.00
_cell.angle_beta   90.00
_cell.angle_gamma   90.00
#
_symmetry.space_group_name_H-M   'P 1'
#
loop_
_entity.id
_entity.type
_entity.pdbx_description
1 polymer ?
#
loop_
_entity_poly.entity_id
_entity_poly.type
_entity_poly.pdbx_seq_one_letter_code
_entity_poly.pdbx_strand_id
1 'polypeptide(L)'
;MLDFSLSGIEEAIANIRTVGAAVNDDSVGESALAALEPVAEDARSLAPVESGDLRDSIVVSLTLPDGGEAYFDGRAAFVGPLTSSQFYAWFVEMGTVKMRAEPFLLPAIDANEALVFEVLGAGVGQTIMTAV
;
A
#
# COMPACT_ATOMS: atom_id res chain seq x y z
N MET A 1 11.81 20.24 50.79
CA MET A 1 11.46 18.94 50.17
C MET A 1 11.11 19.25 48.73
N LEU A 2 11.99 18.91 47.79
CA LEU A 2 11.74 19.13 46.37
C LEU A 2 10.73 18.08 45.92
N ASP A 3 9.56 18.53 45.50
CA ASP A 3 8.49 17.70 44.96
C ASP A 3 8.88 17.36 43.52
N PHE A 4 9.44 16.17 43.29
CA PHE A 4 9.68 15.66 41.94
C PHE A 4 8.32 15.22 41.40
N SER A 5 7.67 16.07 40.59
CA SER A 5 6.39 15.71 39.99
C SER A 5 6.58 14.59 38.96
N LEU A 6 5.88 13.47 39.15
CA LEU A 6 5.73 12.39 38.17
C LEU A 6 4.87 12.81 36.95
N SER A 7 4.61 14.11 36.76
CA SER A 7 3.73 14.63 35.71
C SER A 7 4.22 14.31 34.29
N GLY A 8 5.53 14.39 34.03
CA GLY A 8 6.07 14.15 32.68
C GLY A 8 6.00 12.68 32.23
N ILE A 9 6.01 11.74 33.18
CA ILE A 9 5.85 10.31 32.87
C ILE A 9 4.38 9.99 32.60
N GLU A 10 3.46 10.55 33.36
CA GLU A 10 2.02 10.40 33.13
C GLU A 10 1.60 10.98 31.78
N GLU A 11 2.12 12.17 31.42
CA GLU A 11 1.92 12.79 30.12
C GLU A 11 2.52 11.96 28.98
N ALA A 12 3.75 11.46 29.12
CA ALA A 12 4.36 10.59 28.12
C ALA A 12 3.54 9.29 27.90
N ILE A 13 3.03 8.68 28.97
CA ILE A 13 2.17 7.50 28.89
C ILE A 13 0.85 7.83 28.18
N ALA A 14 0.26 8.99 28.48
CA ALA A 14 -0.96 9.44 27.80
C ALA A 14 -0.71 9.62 26.29
N ASN A 15 0.38 10.30 25.92
CA ASN A 15 0.74 10.55 24.52
C ASN A 15 0.99 9.23 23.75
N ILE A 16 1.73 8.28 24.34
CA ILE A 16 1.94 6.96 23.72
C ILE A 16 0.61 6.23 23.47
N ARG A 17 -0.35 6.32 24.39
CA ARG A 17 -1.68 5.70 24.20
C ARG A 17 -2.45 6.39 23.07
N THR A 18 -2.40 7.71 22.98
CA THR A 18 -3.05 8.45 21.91
C THR A 18 -2.44 8.11 20.55
N VAL A 19 -1.11 8.08 20.45
CA VAL A 19 -0.41 7.62 19.24
C VAL A 19 -0.80 6.19 18.90
N GLY A 20 -0.80 5.27 19.86
CA GLY A 20 -1.17 3.87 19.62
C GLY A 20 -2.63 3.69 19.18
N ALA A 21 -3.54 4.58 19.58
CA ALA A 21 -4.91 4.57 19.09
C ALA A 21 -5.04 5.20 17.69
N ALA A 22 -4.25 6.23 17.40
CA ALA A 22 -4.25 6.92 16.11
C ALA A 22 -3.56 6.11 15.01
N VAL A 23 -2.46 5.41 15.32
CA VAL A 23 -1.73 4.53 14.41
C VAL A 23 -2.32 3.12 14.48
N ASN A 24 -3.34 2.90 13.68
CA ASN A 24 -4.06 1.65 13.54
C ASN A 24 -4.12 1.20 12.06
N ASP A 25 -4.67 0.01 11.81
CA ASP A 25 -4.72 -0.61 10.49
C ASP A 25 -5.41 0.28 9.44
N ASP A 26 -6.44 1.05 9.81
CA ASP A 26 -7.13 1.97 8.90
C ASP A 26 -6.21 3.13 8.50
N SER A 27 -5.60 3.81 9.48
CA SER A 27 -4.71 4.96 9.24
C SER A 27 -3.44 4.59 8.46
N VAL A 28 -2.91 3.39 8.72
CA VAL A 28 -1.76 2.84 8.00
C VAL A 28 -2.20 2.39 6.61
N GLY A 29 -3.39 1.80 6.49
CA GLY A 29 -4.00 1.40 5.22
C GLY A 29 -4.18 2.58 4.26
N GLU A 30 -4.72 3.70 4.73
CA GLU A 30 -4.83 4.93 3.93
C GLU A 30 -3.47 5.41 3.42
N SER A 31 -2.45 5.41 4.28
CA SER A 31 -1.08 5.77 3.90
C SER A 31 -0.48 4.78 2.90
N ALA A 32 -0.78 3.48 3.03
CA ALA A 32 -0.31 2.43 2.14
C ALA A 32 -0.97 2.50 0.75
N LEU A 33 -2.27 2.81 0.68
CA LEU A 33 -2.95 3.05 -0.59
C LEU A 33 -2.31 4.22 -1.34
N ALA A 34 -2.10 5.34 -0.65
CA ALA A 34 -1.45 6.51 -1.23
C ALA A 34 -0.01 6.21 -1.70
N ALA A 35 0.74 5.41 -0.94
CA ALA A 35 2.10 5.02 -1.27
C ALA A 35 2.19 4.11 -2.51
N LEU A 36 1.17 3.29 -2.78
CA LEU A 36 1.14 2.40 -3.95
C LEU A 36 0.55 3.04 -5.21
N GLU A 37 -0.12 4.19 -5.12
CA GLU A 37 -0.73 4.83 -6.30
C GLU A 37 0.29 5.15 -7.42
N PRO A 38 1.51 5.63 -7.15
CA PRO A 38 2.54 5.81 -8.19
C PRO A 38 2.89 4.51 -8.92
N VAL A 39 2.95 3.39 -8.20
CA VAL A 39 3.17 2.06 -8.80
C VAL A 39 2.02 1.70 -9.74
N ALA A 40 0.78 1.98 -9.33
CA ALA A 40 -0.39 1.69 -10.15
C ALA A 40 -0.41 2.54 -11.44
N GLU A 41 -0.06 3.83 -11.35
CA GLU A 41 0.07 4.72 -12.50
C GLU A 41 1.14 4.24 -13.48
N ASP A 42 2.34 3.91 -12.98
CA ASP A 42 3.42 3.42 -13.84
C ASP A 42 3.04 2.07 -14.47
N ALA A 43 2.43 1.17 -13.70
CA ALA A 43 1.95 -0.11 -14.22
C ALA A 43 0.88 0.08 -15.31
N ARG A 44 -0.03 1.05 -15.16
CA ARG A 44 -0.99 1.44 -16.21
C ARG A 44 -0.29 1.96 -17.46
N SER A 45 0.79 2.71 -17.31
CA SER A 45 1.55 3.25 -18.45
C SER A 45 2.32 2.17 -19.23
N LEU A 46 2.75 1.11 -18.53
CA LEU A 46 3.52 0.00 -19.08
C LEU A 46 2.63 -1.13 -19.61
N ALA A 47 1.40 -1.24 -19.12
CA ALA A 47 0.48 -2.30 -19.51
C ALA A 47 0.22 -2.30 -21.03
N PRO A 48 0.35 -3.45 -21.71
CA PRO A 48 0.00 -3.57 -23.11
C PRO A 48 -1.48 -3.22 -23.35
N VAL A 49 -1.74 -2.41 -24.38
CA VAL A 49 -3.10 -1.95 -24.71
C VAL A 49 -3.62 -2.68 -25.93
N GLU A 50 -4.35 -3.78 -25.71
CA GLU A 50 -5.19 -4.39 -26.75
C GLU A 50 -6.59 -3.77 -26.76
N SER A 51 -7.41 -4.04 -25.74
CA SER A 51 -8.72 -3.39 -25.52
C SER A 51 -8.65 -2.22 -24.54
N GLY A 52 -7.65 -2.21 -23.66
CA GLY A 52 -7.54 -1.30 -22.50
C GLY A 52 -8.02 -1.91 -21.19
N ASP A 53 -8.73 -3.04 -21.22
CA ASP A 53 -9.31 -3.65 -20.01
C ASP A 53 -8.25 -4.02 -18.96
N LEU A 54 -7.09 -4.53 -19.40
CA LEU A 54 -5.98 -4.84 -18.50
C LEU A 54 -5.49 -3.59 -17.78
N ARG A 55 -5.18 -2.53 -18.54
CA ARG A 55 -4.73 -1.23 -17.99
C ARG A 55 -5.74 -0.69 -16.99
N ASP A 56 -7.00 -0.63 -17.39
CA ASP A 56 -8.06 0.00 -16.60
C ASP A 56 -8.41 -0.83 -15.34
N SER A 57 -7.99 -2.09 -15.29
CA SER A 57 -8.16 -2.95 -14.11
C SER A 57 -7.08 -2.81 -13.04
N ILE A 58 -5.98 -2.11 -13.33
CA ILE A 58 -4.88 -1.92 -12.39
C ILE A 58 -5.27 -0.88 -11.35
N VAL A 59 -5.41 -1.32 -10.11
CA VAL A 59 -5.86 -0.50 -8.98
C VAL A 59 -5.07 -0.81 -7.72
N VAL A 60 -5.18 0.07 -6.72
CA VAL A 60 -4.73 -0.19 -5.35
C VAL A 60 -5.92 -0.57 -4.47
N SER A 61 -5.74 -1.50 -3.53
CA SER A 61 -6.80 -1.93 -2.62
C SER A 61 -6.24 -2.52 -1.33
N LEU A 62 -7.00 -2.43 -0.22
CA LEU A 62 -6.72 -3.17 1.02
C LEU A 62 -7.28 -4.60 0.99
N THR A 63 -8.08 -4.93 -0.03
CA THR A 63 -8.74 -6.22 -0.18
C THR A 63 -8.49 -6.83 -1.55
N LEU A 64 -8.48 -8.15 -1.61
CA LEU A 64 -8.42 -8.91 -2.85
C LEU A 64 -9.81 -9.00 -3.52
N PRO A 65 -9.86 -9.20 -4.86
CA PRO A 65 -11.11 -9.24 -5.62
C PRO A 65 -12.15 -10.28 -5.18
N ASP A 66 -11.73 -11.36 -4.53
CA ASP A 66 -12.61 -12.43 -4.03
C ASP A 66 -13.06 -12.22 -2.58
N GLY A 67 -12.72 -11.06 -1.99
CA GLY A 67 -12.97 -10.80 -0.56
C GLY A 67 -12.12 -11.67 0.35
N GLY A 68 -11.13 -12.39 -0.19
CA GLY A 68 -10.12 -13.06 0.59
C GLY A 68 -9.37 -12.03 1.42
N GLU A 69 -9.30 -12.26 2.73
CA GLU A 69 -8.32 -11.56 3.54
C GLU A 69 -6.95 -11.85 2.95
N ALA A 70 -6.16 -10.80 2.78
CA ALA A 70 -4.74 -10.94 2.55
C ALA A 70 -4.16 -12.02 3.46
N TYR A 71 -3.13 -12.73 3.01
CA TYR A 71 -2.32 -13.64 3.85
C TYR A 71 -1.75 -12.99 5.15
N PHE A 72 -2.04 -11.71 5.37
CA PHE A 72 -1.56 -10.82 6.42
C PHE A 72 -2.67 -10.35 7.38
N ASP A 73 -3.76 -11.10 7.58
CA ASP A 73 -4.82 -10.75 8.56
C ASP A 73 -5.40 -9.35 8.29
N GLY A 74 -5.74 -9.08 7.03
CA GLY A 74 -6.24 -7.78 6.57
C GLY A 74 -5.21 -6.64 6.52
N ARG A 75 -3.96 -6.87 6.94
CA ARG A 75 -2.92 -5.83 7.06
C ARG A 75 -2.01 -5.74 5.84
N ALA A 76 -2.59 -5.76 4.65
CA ALA A 76 -1.85 -5.56 3.41
C ALA A 76 -2.58 -4.62 2.46
N ALA A 77 -1.80 -3.82 1.74
CA ALA A 77 -2.23 -3.11 0.56
C ALA A 77 -1.72 -3.84 -0.69
N PHE A 78 -2.55 -3.87 -1.71
CA PHE A 78 -2.32 -4.56 -2.98
C PHE A 78 -2.30 -3.56 -4.12
N VAL A 79 -1.51 -3.87 -5.15
CA VAL A 79 -1.51 -3.15 -6.42
C VAL A 79 -1.51 -4.17 -7.56
N GLY A 80 -2.36 -3.96 -8.57
CA GLY A 80 -2.41 -4.79 -9.76
C GLY A 80 -3.81 -4.94 -10.35
N PRO A 81 -3.99 -5.88 -11.29
CA PRO A 81 -5.29 -6.19 -11.89
C PRO A 81 -6.17 -6.95 -10.88
N LEU A 82 -6.79 -6.21 -9.97
CA LEU A 82 -7.56 -6.76 -8.84
C LEU A 82 -9.00 -7.08 -9.24
N THR A 83 -9.17 -7.84 -10.31
CA THR A 83 -10.47 -8.34 -10.78
C THR A 83 -10.31 -9.74 -11.38
N SER A 84 -11.25 -10.63 -11.07
CA SER A 84 -11.24 -12.02 -11.57
C SER A 84 -11.33 -12.11 -13.09
N SER A 85 -11.89 -11.09 -13.76
CA SER A 85 -12.02 -11.04 -15.21
C SER A 85 -10.68 -10.91 -15.95
N GLN A 86 -9.64 -10.40 -15.27
CA GLN A 86 -8.32 -10.15 -15.86
C GLN A 86 -7.28 -11.20 -15.42
N PHE A 87 -7.71 -12.45 -15.20
CA PHE A 87 -6.83 -13.57 -14.82
C PHE A 87 -5.65 -13.78 -15.78
N TYR A 88 -5.80 -13.37 -17.04
CA TYR A 88 -4.75 -13.51 -18.05
C TYR A 88 -3.58 -12.55 -17.85
N ALA A 89 -3.71 -11.52 -17.03
CA ALA A 89 -2.65 -10.55 -16.73
C ALA A 89 -1.35 -11.22 -16.24
N TRP A 90 -1.48 -12.33 -15.50
CA TRP A 90 -0.34 -13.12 -15.05
C TRP A 90 0.46 -13.71 -16.21
N PHE A 91 -0.22 -14.11 -17.28
CA PHE A 91 0.42 -14.63 -18.49
C PHE A 91 1.10 -13.52 -19.30
N VAL A 92 0.58 -12.28 -19.22
CA VAL A 92 1.21 -11.11 -19.84
C VAL A 92 2.49 -10.75 -19.08
N GLU A 93 2.42 -10.63 -17.75
CA GLU A 93 3.55 -10.27 -16.89
C GLU A 93 4.72 -11.27 -17.01
N MET A 94 4.43 -12.57 -16.99
CA MET A 94 5.45 -13.63 -16.92
C MET A 94 5.74 -14.31 -18.26
N GLY A 95 4.89 -14.10 -19.27
CA GLY A 95 4.93 -14.84 -20.51
C GLY A 95 4.42 -16.28 -20.37
N THR A 96 4.39 -16.99 -21.49
CA THR A 96 4.02 -18.41 -21.57
C THR A 96 4.93 -19.15 -22.54
N VAL A 97 4.75 -20.46 -22.70
CA VAL A 97 5.46 -21.23 -23.74
C VAL A 97 5.13 -20.77 -25.17
N LYS A 98 4.09 -19.95 -25.37
CA LYS A 98 3.63 -19.44 -26.67
C LYS A 98 3.75 -17.93 -26.83
N MET A 99 4.07 -17.19 -25.77
CA MET A 99 4.07 -15.72 -25.73
C MET A 99 5.24 -15.22 -24.90
N ARG A 100 5.95 -14.18 -25.35
CA ARG A 100 6.97 -13.51 -24.53
C ARG A 100 6.32 -12.71 -23.40
N ALA A 101 7.04 -12.55 -22.29
CA ALA A 101 6.63 -11.67 -21.22
C ALA A 101 6.61 -10.20 -21.68
N GLU A 102 5.58 -9.48 -21.28
CA GLU A 102 5.43 -8.04 -21.42
C GLU A 102 5.17 -7.46 -20.01
N PRO A 103 6.21 -7.42 -19.16
CA PRO A 103 6.05 -7.07 -17.75
C PRO A 103 5.68 -5.60 -17.60
N PHE A 104 4.72 -5.34 -16.70
CA PHE A 104 4.18 -4.01 -16.41
C PHE A 104 4.12 -3.74 -14.90
N LEU A 105 3.93 -4.76 -14.05
CA LEU A 105 3.90 -4.58 -12.60
C LEU A 105 5.30 -4.55 -11.98
N LEU A 106 6.12 -5.55 -12.27
CA LEU A 106 7.45 -5.63 -11.66
C LEU A 106 8.32 -4.40 -11.97
N PRO A 107 8.39 -3.90 -13.23
CA PRO A 107 9.15 -2.70 -13.52
C PRO A 107 8.59 -1.44 -12.84
N ALA A 108 7.26 -1.37 -12.66
CA ALA A 108 6.64 -0.26 -11.94
C ALA A 108 6.97 -0.28 -10.44
N ILE A 109 7.04 -1.47 -9.83
CA ILE A 109 7.49 -1.64 -8.44
C ILE A 109 8.96 -1.21 -8.32
N ASP A 110 9.84 -1.74 -9.18
CA ASP A 110 11.27 -1.44 -9.15
C ASP A 110 11.53 0.07 -9.32
N ALA A 111 10.77 0.76 -10.18
CA ALA A 111 10.89 2.19 -10.41
C ALA A 111 10.47 3.04 -9.19
N ASN A 112 9.56 2.53 -8.35
CA ASN A 112 8.92 3.28 -7.28
C ASN A 112 9.27 2.79 -5.87
N GLU A 113 10.12 1.76 -5.72
CA GLU A 113 10.43 1.14 -4.42
C GLU A 113 10.77 2.17 -3.33
N ALA A 114 11.71 3.08 -3.62
CA ALA A 114 12.11 4.12 -2.67
C ALA A 114 10.97 5.10 -2.34
N LEU A 115 10.17 5.47 -3.35
CA LEU A 115 9.06 6.41 -3.20
C LEU A 115 7.93 5.81 -2.34
N VAL A 116 7.65 4.51 -2.49
CA VAL A 116 6.67 3.79 -1.67
C VAL A 116 7.03 3.91 -0.19
N PHE A 117 8.29 3.64 0.17
CA PHE A 117 8.74 3.76 1.57
C PHE A 117 8.72 5.21 2.06
N GLU A 118 9.07 6.16 1.21
CA GLU A 118 9.03 7.59 1.55
C GLU A 118 7.60 8.06 1.86
N VAL A 119 6.65 7.80 0.96
CA VAL A 119 5.25 8.22 1.11
C VAL A 119 4.59 7.51 2.29
N LEU A 120 4.80 6.20 2.43
CA LEU A 120 4.25 5.44 3.56
C LEU A 120 4.81 5.95 4.90
N GLY A 121 6.13 6.14 4.98
CA GLY A 121 6.79 6.64 6.18
C GLY A 121 6.35 8.06 6.54
N ALA A 122 6.20 8.94 5.55
CA ALA A 122 5.70 10.30 5.74
C ALA A 122 4.23 10.31 6.21
N GLY A 123 3.37 9.48 5.63
CA GLY A 123 1.96 9.36 6.01
C GLY A 123 1.80 8.88 7.46
N VAL A 124 2.44 7.76 7.82
CA VAL A 124 2.41 7.23 9.19
C VAL A 124 3.07 8.20 10.18
N GLY A 125 4.18 8.82 9.80
CA GLY A 125 4.85 9.83 10.59
C GLY A 125 3.96 11.04 10.88
N GLN A 126 3.19 11.50 9.89
CA GLN A 126 2.23 12.58 10.06
C GLN A 126 1.12 12.18 11.05
N THR A 127 0.57 10.97 10.95
CA THR A 127 -0.42 10.43 11.89
C THR A 127 0.11 10.46 13.33
N ILE A 128 1.35 10.00 13.54
CA ILE A 128 2.02 10.05 14.84
C ILE A 128 2.10 11.50 15.34
N MET A 129 2.60 12.42 14.51
CA MET A 129 2.81 13.81 14.91
C MET A 129 1.51 14.56 15.21
N THR A 130 0.40 14.21 14.57
CA THR A 130 -0.93 14.80 14.85
C THR A 130 -1.61 14.23 16.08
N ALA A 131 -1.16 13.08 16.59
CA ALA A 131 -1.75 12.41 17.73
C ALA A 131 -1.15 12.85 19.08
N VAL A 132 -0.10 13.67 19.07
CA VAL A 132 0.60 14.16 20.27
C VAL A 132 0.32 15.63 20.50
#